data_AF-A0A2G6UN61-F1
#
_entry.id   AF-A0A2G6UN61-F1
#
_cell.length_a   1.000
_cell.length_b   1.000
_cell.length_c   1.000
_cell.angle_alpha   90.00
_cell.angle_beta   90.00
_cell.angle_gamma   90.00
#
_symmetry.space_group_name_H-M   'P 1'
#
loop_
_entity.id
_entity.type
_entity.pdbx_description
1 polymer ?
#
loop_
_entity_poly.entity_id
_entity_poly.type
_entity_poly.pdbx_seq_one_letter_code
_entity_poly.pdbx_strand_id
1 'polypeptide(L)'
;MNSGIHDDLVETKLAKDSLQKMDVVLDKLNRKNITFLDYYFHNYYELDQETSDEIRNLKGEQFASEVNDEYFQLYTKIATQKGDQYLKSLGITAEEEHLALEVYILHLKQKYGPTIDGRLQTLNKQ
;
A
#
# COMPACT_ATOMS: atom_id res chain seq x y z
N MET A 1 -3.50 -17.04 5.61
CA MET A 1 -2.78 -16.63 4.39
C MET A 1 -1.50 -15.90 4.73
N ASN A 2 -1.54 -14.99 5.71
CA ASN A 2 -0.37 -14.21 6.15
C ASN A 2 0.51 -14.86 7.24
N SER A 3 0.40 -16.17 7.49
CA SER A 3 1.22 -16.84 8.53
C SER A 3 2.71 -16.78 8.23
N GLY A 4 3.11 -16.88 6.96
CA GLY A 4 4.52 -16.74 6.58
C GLY A 4 5.09 -15.34 6.83
N ILE A 5 4.26 -14.29 6.77
CA ILE A 5 4.68 -12.93 7.12
C ILE A 5 4.90 -12.83 8.63
N HIS A 6 4.02 -13.42 9.44
CA HIS A 6 4.22 -13.50 10.89
C HIS A 6 5.54 -14.20 11.24
N ASP A 7 5.78 -15.39 10.67
CA ASP A 7 6.98 -16.18 10.92
C ASP A 7 8.25 -15.38 10.59
N ASP A 8 8.24 -14.68 9.45
CA ASP A 8 9.35 -13.81 9.06
C ASP A 8 9.57 -12.65 10.04
N LEU A 9 8.51 -12.03 10.54
CA LEU A 9 8.63 -10.96 11.53
C LEU A 9 9.24 -11.46 12.85
N VAL A 10 8.88 -12.68 13.28
CA VAL A 10 9.52 -13.34 14.43
C VAL A 10 11.01 -13.54 14.18
N GLU A 11 11.41 -14.01 12.99
CA GLU A 11 12.81 -14.22 12.62
C GLU A 11 13.63 -12.91 12.64
N THR A 12 13.02 -11.79 12.24
CA THR A 12 13.68 -10.47 12.27
C THR A 12 13.80 -9.86 13.66
N LYS A 13 13.31 -10.54 14.70
CA LYS A 13 13.32 -10.07 16.10
C LYS A 13 12.58 -8.75 16.28
N LEU A 14 11.47 -8.56 15.56
CA LEU A 14 10.56 -7.43 15.79
C LEU A 14 10.13 -7.42 17.28
N ALA A 15 10.06 -6.24 17.87
CA ALA A 15 9.66 -6.09 19.27
C ALA A 15 8.27 -6.71 19.49
N LYS A 16 8.08 -7.39 20.62
CA LYS A 16 6.87 -8.17 20.92
C LYS A 16 5.59 -7.34 20.77
N ASP A 17 5.58 -6.11 21.26
CA ASP A 17 4.42 -5.22 21.19
C ASP A 17 4.10 -4.85 19.72
N SER A 18 5.12 -4.55 18.92
CA SER A 18 4.97 -4.28 17.48
C SER A 18 4.51 -5.52 16.71
N LEU A 19 5.01 -6.72 17.07
CA LEU A 19 4.56 -7.97 16.48
C LEU A 19 3.07 -8.23 16.78
N GLN A 20 2.64 -8.04 18.03
CA GLN A 20 1.23 -8.18 18.40
C GLN A 20 0.32 -7.19 17.67
N LYS A 21 0.77 -5.94 17.49
CA LYS A 21 0.04 -4.96 16.68
C LYS A 21 0.00 -5.37 15.20
N MET A 22 1.08 -5.91 14.66
CA MET A 22 1.09 -6.43 13.30
C MET A 22 0.17 -7.63 13.13
N ASP A 23 0.06 -8.52 14.12
CA ASP A 23 -0.88 -9.64 14.06
C ASP A 23 -2.33 -9.17 13.89
N VAL A 24 -2.71 -8.05 14.51
CA VAL A 24 -4.02 -7.42 14.29
C VAL A 24 -4.20 -6.98 12.83
N VAL A 25 -3.16 -6.40 12.21
CA VAL A 25 -3.19 -6.01 10.79
C VAL A 25 -3.29 -7.24 9.90
N LEU A 26 -2.46 -8.27 10.12
CA LEU A 26 -2.46 -9.50 9.34
C LEU A 26 -3.80 -10.24 9.44
N ASP A 27 -4.45 -10.21 10.61
CA ASP A 27 -5.78 -10.76 10.81
C ASP A 27 -6.87 -10.01 10.05
N LYS A 28 -6.82 -8.67 10.03
CA LYS A 28 -7.73 -7.85 9.23
C LYS A 28 -7.60 -8.18 7.74
N LEU A 29 -6.38 -8.31 7.25
CA LEU A 29 -6.09 -8.71 5.87
C LEU A 29 -6.55 -10.14 5.56
N ASN A 30 -6.29 -11.09 6.48
CA ASN A 30 -6.77 -12.47 6.34
C ASN A 30 -8.30 -12.55 6.21
N ARG A 31 -9.06 -11.77 7.00
CA ARG A 31 -10.53 -11.69 6.91
C ARG A 31 -11.04 -11.17 5.58
N LYS A 32 -10.19 -10.44 4.85
CA LYS A 32 -10.48 -9.89 3.52
C LYS A 32 -9.89 -10.74 2.39
N ASN A 33 -9.25 -11.87 2.71
CA ASN A 33 -8.48 -12.68 1.76
C ASN A 33 -7.44 -11.85 0.98
N ILE A 34 -6.73 -10.96 1.68
CA ILE A 34 -5.66 -10.14 1.11
C ILE A 34 -4.33 -10.56 1.76
N THR A 35 -3.28 -10.73 0.96
CA THR A 35 -1.93 -10.94 1.49
C THR A 35 -1.33 -9.60 1.90
N PHE A 36 -0.38 -9.62 2.84
CA PHE A 36 0.32 -8.40 3.26
C PHE A 36 1.04 -7.72 2.09
N LEU A 37 1.65 -8.48 1.19
CA LEU A 37 2.35 -7.91 0.03
C LEU A 37 1.38 -7.34 -1.00
N ASP A 38 0.19 -7.92 -1.17
CA ASP A 38 -0.86 -7.33 -2.02
C ASP A 38 -1.39 -6.03 -1.42
N TYR A 39 -1.66 -6.03 -0.11
CA TYR A 39 -2.02 -4.83 0.61
C TYR A 39 -0.97 -3.73 0.43
N TYR A 40 0.30 -4.04 0.68
CA TYR A 40 1.41 -3.11 0.59
C TYR A 40 1.56 -2.59 -0.84
N PHE A 41 1.55 -3.48 -1.83
CA PHE A 41 1.71 -3.08 -3.23
C PHE A 41 0.57 -2.17 -3.70
N HIS A 42 -0.67 -2.53 -3.38
CA HIS A 42 -1.83 -1.73 -3.77
C HIS A 42 -1.77 -0.34 -3.12
N ASN A 43 -1.57 -0.30 -1.80
CA ASN A 43 -1.61 0.95 -1.03
C ASN A 43 -0.51 1.95 -1.43
N TYR A 44 0.66 1.48 -1.84
CA TYR A 44 1.82 2.33 -2.11
C TYR A 44 2.21 2.45 -3.58
N TYR A 45 1.59 1.70 -4.50
CA TYR A 45 1.92 1.75 -5.93
C TYR A 45 0.69 1.76 -6.84
N GLU A 46 -0.29 0.86 -6.64
CA GLU A 46 -1.45 0.82 -7.55
C GLU A 46 -2.37 2.03 -7.35
N LEU A 47 -2.52 2.53 -6.12
CA LEU A 47 -3.31 3.73 -5.84
C LEU A 47 -2.83 4.97 -6.61
N ASP A 48 -1.53 5.10 -6.86
CA ASP A 48 -0.99 6.21 -7.64
C ASP A 48 -1.47 6.14 -9.11
N GLN A 49 -1.39 4.95 -9.71
CA GLN A 49 -1.88 4.74 -11.08
C GLN A 49 -3.40 4.93 -11.16
N GLU A 50 -4.17 4.36 -10.23
CA GLU A 50 -5.61 4.57 -10.16
C GLU A 50 -5.99 6.04 -10.01
N THR A 51 -5.18 6.81 -9.29
CA THR A 51 -5.36 8.25 -9.13
C THR A 51 -5.10 8.97 -10.45
N SER A 52 -3.98 8.68 -11.13
CA SER A 52 -3.67 9.25 -12.43
C SER A 52 -4.71 8.91 -13.49
N ASP A 53 -5.20 7.68 -13.52
CA ASP A 53 -6.25 7.22 -14.42
C ASP A 53 -7.58 7.95 -14.16
N GLU A 54 -7.94 8.15 -12.89
CA GLU A 54 -9.13 8.91 -12.53
C GLU A 54 -9.02 10.38 -12.96
N ILE A 55 -7.86 11.02 -12.79
CA ILE A 55 -7.65 12.39 -13.27
C ILE A 55 -7.77 12.47 -14.79
N ARG A 56 -7.15 11.52 -15.52
CA ARG A 56 -7.26 11.43 -16.98
C ARG A 56 -8.72 11.29 -17.42
N ASN A 57 -9.51 10.49 -16.72
CA ASN A 57 -10.94 10.31 -17.00
C ASN A 57 -11.77 11.57 -16.69
N LEU A 58 -11.41 12.31 -15.64
CA LEU A 58 -12.15 13.51 -15.20
C LEU A 58 -11.82 14.78 -16.00
N LYS A 59 -10.56 14.94 -16.42
CA LYS A 59 -10.02 16.19 -16.98
C LYS A 59 -9.41 16.03 -18.38
N GLY A 60 -9.24 14.80 -18.85
CA GLY A 60 -8.64 14.48 -20.15
C GLY A 60 -7.11 14.35 -20.10
N GLU A 61 -6.55 13.71 -21.13
CA GLU A 61 -5.11 13.44 -21.26
C GLU A 61 -4.25 14.70 -21.18
N GLN A 62 -4.70 15.77 -21.84
CA GLN A 62 -3.96 17.03 -21.90
C GLN A 62 -3.72 17.59 -20.49
N PHE A 63 -4.76 17.64 -19.66
CA PHE A 63 -4.63 18.10 -18.27
C PHE A 63 -3.69 17.21 -17.46
N ALA A 64 -3.80 15.88 -17.62
CA ALA A 64 -2.94 14.93 -16.91
C ALA A 64 -1.45 15.06 -17.28
N SER A 65 -1.15 15.53 -18.50
CA SER A 65 0.21 15.69 -19.00
C SER A 65 0.88 17.03 -18.63
N GLU A 66 0.12 18.05 -18.26
CA GLU A 66 0.65 19.40 -17.97
C GLU A 66 1.30 19.53 -16.58
N VAL A 67 1.06 18.57 -15.67
CA VAL A 67 1.64 18.43 -14.31
C VAL A 67 1.85 19.79 -13.62
N ASN A 68 0.79 20.58 -13.57
CA ASN A 68 0.77 21.91 -12.97
C ASN A 68 0.21 21.89 -11.53
N ASP A 69 0.16 23.04 -10.86
CA ASP A 69 -0.34 23.13 -9.48
C ASP A 69 -1.80 22.63 -9.33
N GLU A 70 -2.64 22.85 -10.34
CA GLU A 70 -4.03 22.34 -10.33
C GLU A 70 -4.05 20.81 -10.39
N TYR A 71 -3.19 20.21 -11.21
CA TYR A 71 -3.01 18.76 -11.26
C TYR A 71 -2.58 18.21 -9.90
N PHE A 72 -1.55 18.81 -9.27
CA PHE A 72 -1.06 18.33 -7.97
C PHE A 72 -2.12 18.43 -6.86
N GLN A 73 -2.90 19.51 -6.84
CA GLN A 73 -4.00 19.67 -5.87
C GLN A 73 -5.08 18.60 -6.08
N LEU A 74 -5.47 18.35 -7.34
CA LEU A 74 -6.47 17.34 -7.67
C LEU A 74 -5.96 15.93 -7.36
N TYR A 75 -4.72 15.63 -7.73
CA TYR A 75 -4.06 14.37 -7.44
C TYR A 75 -4.04 14.08 -5.94
N THR A 76 -3.53 15.02 -5.14
CA THR A 76 -3.44 14.86 -3.68
C THR A 76 -4.81 14.57 -3.09
N LYS A 77 -5.85 15.29 -3.55
CA LYS A 77 -7.22 15.09 -3.09
C LYS A 77 -7.74 13.69 -3.42
N ILE A 78 -7.59 13.24 -4.67
CA ILE A 78 -8.09 11.93 -5.11
C ILE A 78 -7.31 10.80 -4.45
N ALA A 79 -5.97 10.89 -4.41
CA ALA A 79 -5.10 9.90 -3.76
C ALA A 79 -5.47 9.74 -2.27
N THR A 80 -5.65 10.85 -1.55
CA THR A 80 -6.09 10.82 -0.14
C THR A 80 -7.44 10.15 0.00
N GLN A 81 -8.42 10.50 -0.85
CA GLN A 81 -9.76 9.91 -0.79
C GLN A 81 -9.76 8.40 -1.08
N LYS A 82 -9.00 7.96 -2.08
CA LYS A 82 -8.88 6.54 -2.42
C LYS A 82 -8.15 5.77 -1.31
N GLY A 83 -7.05 6.32 -0.80
CA GLY A 83 -6.30 5.74 0.32
C GLY A 83 -7.20 5.54 1.55
N ASP A 84 -7.91 6.58 1.96
CA ASP A 84 -8.85 6.53 3.09
C ASP A 84 -9.95 5.49 2.88
N GLN A 85 -10.51 5.42 1.66
CA GLN A 85 -11.53 4.43 1.31
C GLN A 85 -10.99 3.00 1.35
N TYR A 86 -9.78 2.79 0.82
CA TYR A 86 -9.13 1.50 0.78
C TYR A 86 -8.84 1.00 2.21
N LEU A 87 -8.18 1.81 3.05
CA LEU A 87 -7.90 1.46 4.44
C LEU A 87 -9.18 1.19 5.24
N LYS A 88 -10.21 2.03 5.06
CA LYS A 88 -11.52 1.82 5.68
C LYS A 88 -12.17 0.50 5.25
N SER A 89 -12.04 0.11 3.98
CA SER A 89 -12.58 -1.15 3.46
C SER A 89 -11.94 -2.38 4.12
N LEU A 90 -10.68 -2.25 4.55
CA LEU A 90 -9.90 -3.26 5.26
C LEU A 90 -10.07 -3.18 6.78
N GLY A 91 -10.64 -2.09 7.28
CA GLY A 91 -10.73 -1.80 8.72
C GLY A 91 -9.37 -1.46 9.33
N ILE A 92 -8.42 -0.99 8.51
CA ILE A 92 -7.08 -0.56 8.93
C ILE A 92 -7.14 0.91 9.37
N THR A 93 -6.54 1.23 10.51
CA THR A 93 -6.40 2.61 11.00
C THR A 93 -5.12 3.26 10.46
N ALA A 94 -5.02 4.59 10.57
CA ALA A 94 -3.79 5.30 10.17
C ALA A 94 -2.57 4.88 11.00
N GLU A 95 -2.73 4.57 12.30
CA GLU A 95 -1.63 4.05 13.13
C GLU A 95 -1.16 2.68 12.63
N GLU A 96 -2.09 1.82 12.26
CA GLU A 96 -1.79 0.48 11.75
C GLU A 96 -1.16 0.51 10.35
N GLU A 97 -1.61 1.43 9.49
CA GLU A 97 -1.01 1.66 8.18
C GLU A 97 0.44 2.14 8.31
N HIS A 98 0.69 3.11 9.20
CA HIS A 98 2.04 3.59 9.48
C HIS A 98 2.93 2.48 10.04
N LEU A 99 2.45 1.70 11.01
CA LEU A 99 3.18 0.55 11.54
C LEU A 99 3.50 -0.47 10.43
N ALA A 100 2.53 -0.79 9.58
CA ALA A 100 2.72 -1.74 8.49
C ALA A 100 3.81 -1.28 7.50
N LEU A 101 3.85 0.03 7.20
CA LEU A 101 4.91 0.63 6.38
C LEU A 101 6.29 0.49 7.03
N GLU A 102 6.41 0.91 8.29
CA GLU A 102 7.68 0.85 9.02
C GLU A 102 8.20 -0.59 9.12
N VAL A 103 7.30 -1.52 9.46
CA VAL A 103 7.63 -2.95 9.56
C VAL A 103 8.07 -3.49 8.20
N TYR A 104 7.40 -3.12 7.11
CA TYR A 104 7.86 -3.52 5.78
C TYR A 104 9.27 -3.02 5.52
N ILE A 105 9.51 -1.70 5.68
CA ILE A 105 10.80 -1.07 5.35
C ILE A 105 11.95 -1.67 6.16
N LEU A 106 11.75 -1.85 7.46
CA LEU A 106 12.82 -2.22 8.38
C LEU A 106 13.05 -3.73 8.48
N HIS A 107 12.01 -4.55 8.31
CA HIS A 107 12.07 -5.98 8.58
C HIS A 107 11.85 -6.85 7.34
N LEU A 108 10.95 -6.46 6.44
CA LEU A 108 10.53 -7.34 5.34
C LEU A 108 11.17 -6.99 3.99
N LYS A 109 11.59 -5.73 3.80
CA LYS A 109 12.07 -5.21 2.51
C LYS A 109 13.26 -5.99 1.96
N GLN A 110 14.19 -6.44 2.79
CA GLN A 110 15.33 -7.22 2.32
C GLN A 110 14.91 -8.52 1.65
N LYS A 111 13.88 -9.19 2.18
CA LYS A 111 13.37 -10.47 1.67
C LYS A 111 12.39 -10.27 0.51
N TYR A 112 11.50 -9.29 0.61
CA TYR A 112 10.36 -9.12 -0.30
C TYR A 112 10.50 -7.98 -1.30
N GLY A 113 11.52 -7.13 -1.18
CA GLY A 113 11.84 -6.06 -2.13
C GLY A 113 11.88 -6.54 -3.58
N PRO A 114 12.60 -7.63 -3.91
CA PRO A 114 12.62 -8.16 -5.29
C PRO A 114 11.24 -8.54 -5.85
N THR A 115 10.33 -9.03 -5.00
CA THR A 115 8.95 -9.35 -5.40
C THR A 115 8.17 -8.07 -5.72
N ILE A 116 8.30 -7.05 -4.88
CA ILE A 116 7.66 -5.74 -5.11
C ILE A 116 8.24 -5.07 -6.36
N ASP A 117 9.55 -5.09 -6.55
CA ASP A 117 10.22 -4.54 -7.73
C ASP A 117 9.76 -5.24 -9.02
N GLY A 118 9.63 -6.57 -9.00
CA GLY A 118 9.11 -7.34 -10.14
C GLY A 118 7.65 -6.98 -10.48
N ARG A 119 6.81 -6.76 -9.47
CA ARG A 119 5.44 -6.28 -9.67
C ARG A 119 5.42 -4.86 -10.24
N LEU A 120 6.25 -3.96 -9.72
CA LEU A 120 6.33 -2.58 -10.19
C LEU A 120 6.78 -2.50 -11.67
N GLN A 121 7.72 -3.34 -12.08
CA GLN A 121 8.11 -3.46 -13.49
C GLN A 121 6.97 -3.93 -14.40
N THR A 122 6.02 -4.70 -13.87
CA THR A 122 4.85 -5.15 -14.63
C THR A 122 3.80 -4.05 -14.71
N LEU A 123 3.60 -3.31 -13.62
CA LEU A 123 2.71 -2.16 -13.55
C LEU A 123 3.10 -1.09 -14.57
N ASN A 124 4.39 -0.73 -14.64
CA ASN A 124 4.91 0.28 -15.57
C ASN A 124 4.86 -0.11 -17.06
N LYS A 125 4.48 -1.35 -17.39
CA LYS A 125 4.35 -1.83 -18.78
C LYS A 125 2.90 -1.83 -19.28
N GLN A 126 1.94 -1.56 -18.39
CA GLN A 126 0.52 -1.44 -18.72
C GLN A 126 0.22 -0.03 -19.22
#